data_AF-A0A9Q3W5T4-F1
#
_entry.id   AF-A0A9Q3W5T4-F1
#
_cell.length_a   1.000
_cell.length_b   1.000
_cell.length_c   1.000
_cell.angle_alpha   90.00
_cell.angle_beta   90.00
_cell.angle_gamma   90.00
#
_symmetry.space_group_name_H-M   'P 1'
#
loop_
_entity.id
_entity.type
_entity.pdbx_description
1 polymer ?
#
loop_
_entity_poly.entity_id
_entity_poly.type
_entity_poly.pdbx_seq_one_letter_code
_entity_poly.pdbx_strand_id
1 'polypeptide(L)'
;MNIASYASVGLLIWGCSSLAQAADNCHVALRGDDNMRFDQTQLTVSSQCEAVTIELVHSGKLGANVMGHNVVVTLTGDFKDVAKAGMKAGPGNGYVPVNDGRVVGASDMIGGGQSTSLTIPGSRLQAGEDYTFFCSFPGHWTMMKGTLVVN
;
A
#
# COMPACT_ATOMS: atom_id res chain seq x y z
N MET A 1 -71.16 -31.08 9.94
CA MET A 1 -70.57 -29.79 9.50
C MET A 1 -69.56 -29.40 10.58
N ASN A 2 -68.24 -29.62 10.49
CA ASN A 2 -67.23 -29.08 9.55
C ASN A 2 -67.51 -27.60 9.25
N ILE A 3 -66.67 -26.61 9.56
CA ILE A 3 -65.21 -26.51 9.37
C ILE A 3 -64.64 -25.34 10.21
N ALA A 4 -63.34 -25.44 10.55
CA ALA A 4 -62.52 -24.43 11.21
C ALA A 4 -62.27 -23.17 10.35
N SER A 5 -61.92 -22.04 10.99
CA SER A 5 -61.28 -20.90 10.32
C SER A 5 -60.16 -20.34 11.19
N TYR A 6 -58.96 -20.32 10.59
CA TYR A 6 -57.71 -19.83 11.12
C TYR A 6 -57.59 -18.33 10.84
N ALA A 7 -57.00 -17.57 11.76
CA ALA A 7 -56.42 -16.27 11.46
C ALA A 7 -54.99 -16.23 12.01
N SER A 8 -54.04 -16.62 11.17
CA SER A 8 -52.60 -16.52 11.43
C SER A 8 -52.15 -15.08 11.17
N VAL A 9 -51.73 -14.37 12.21
CA VAL A 9 -51.06 -13.07 12.08
C VAL A 9 -49.61 -13.32 11.68
N GLY A 10 -49.30 -13.12 10.41
CA GLY A 10 -47.93 -13.16 9.89
C GLY A 10 -47.20 -11.85 10.21
N LEU A 11 -46.28 -11.88 11.17
CA LEU A 11 -45.36 -10.78 11.44
C LEU A 11 -44.21 -10.83 10.42
N LEU A 12 -44.28 -9.99 9.39
CA LEU A 12 -43.21 -9.77 8.42
C LEU A 12 -42.05 -9.03 9.11
N ILE A 13 -41.03 -9.78 9.51
CA ILE A 13 -39.74 -9.23 9.93
C ILE A 13 -39.02 -8.76 8.67
N TRP A 14 -39.06 -7.45 8.42
CA TRP A 14 -38.24 -6.79 7.41
C TRP A 14 -36.79 -6.84 7.92
N GLY A 15 -36.04 -7.84 7.47
CA GLY A 15 -34.62 -7.94 7.73
C GLY A 15 -33.91 -6.77 7.06
N CYS A 16 -33.49 -5.78 7.86
CA CYS A 16 -32.38 -4.92 7.48
C CYS A 16 -31.15 -5.82 7.40
N SER A 17 -30.85 -6.31 6.20
CA SER A 17 -29.51 -6.80 5.87
C SER A 17 -28.58 -5.61 6.02
N SER A 18 -27.96 -5.48 7.19
CA SER A 18 -26.80 -4.63 7.39
C SER A 18 -25.74 -5.11 6.41
N LEU A 19 -25.59 -4.41 5.29
CA LEU A 19 -24.34 -4.38 4.56
C LEU A 19 -23.31 -3.83 5.54
N ALA A 20 -22.66 -4.73 6.27
CA ALA A 20 -21.36 -4.42 6.83
C ALA A 20 -20.47 -4.17 5.60
N GLN A 21 -20.40 -2.93 5.14
CA GLN A 21 -19.32 -2.47 4.29
C GLN A 21 -18.06 -2.78 5.10
N ALA A 22 -17.35 -3.85 4.73
CA ALA A 22 -16.00 -4.04 5.23
C ALA A 22 -15.27 -2.72 4.94
N ALA A 23 -14.71 -2.09 5.97
CA ALA A 23 -13.98 -0.84 5.76
C ALA A 23 -12.95 -1.09 4.67
N ASP A 24 -13.04 -0.34 3.56
CA ASP A 24 -12.15 -0.53 2.43
C ASP A 24 -10.72 -0.40 2.92
N ASN A 25 -9.88 -1.38 2.59
CA ASN A 25 -8.49 -1.43 3.01
C ASN A 25 -7.65 -0.41 2.20
N CYS A 26 -7.90 0.87 2.48
CA CYS A 26 -7.32 2.02 1.79
C CYS A 26 -6.12 2.61 2.52
N HIS A 27 -5.78 2.09 3.70
CA HIS A 27 -4.64 2.56 4.49
C HIS A 27 -3.87 1.37 5.04
N VAL A 28 -2.60 1.26 4.68
CA VAL A 28 -1.72 0.18 5.14
C VAL A 28 -0.50 0.77 5.82
N ALA A 29 -0.14 0.21 6.98
CA ALA A 29 1.06 0.58 7.70
C ALA A 29 2.23 -0.32 7.26
N LEU A 30 3.42 0.26 7.12
CA LEU A 30 4.67 -0.42 6.82
C LEU A 30 5.77 0.12 7.74
N ARG A 31 6.65 -0.75 8.22
CA ARG A 31 7.79 -0.33 9.04
C ARG A 31 9.12 -0.73 8.41
N GLY A 32 10.05 0.21 8.35
CA GLY A 32 11.46 -0.02 8.01
C GLY A 32 12.36 0.06 9.25
N ASP A 33 13.47 -0.69 9.29
CA ASP A 33 14.42 -0.69 10.40
C ASP A 33 15.89 -0.47 9.97
N ASP A 34 16.80 -0.36 10.96
CA ASP A 34 18.24 -0.18 10.71
C ASP A 34 18.92 -1.42 10.08
N ASN A 35 18.20 -2.54 9.95
CA ASN A 35 18.69 -3.79 9.37
C ASN A 35 18.29 -3.96 7.90
N MET A 36 17.86 -2.87 7.24
CA MET A 36 17.39 -2.86 5.85
C MET A 36 16.26 -3.86 5.62
N ARG A 37 15.24 -3.85 6.47
CA ARG A 37 14.04 -4.69 6.33
C ARG A 37 12.78 -3.88 6.40
N PHE A 38 11.82 -4.23 5.54
CA PHE A 38 10.42 -3.95 5.83
C PHE A 38 9.87 -5.07 6.72
N ASP A 39 8.94 -4.73 7.62
CA ASP A 39 8.26 -5.71 8.48
C ASP A 39 7.25 -6.59 7.72
N GLN A 40 6.88 -6.19 6.51
CA GLN A 40 5.98 -6.92 5.62
C GLN A 40 6.59 -7.08 4.23
N THR A 41 6.38 -8.26 3.64
CA THR A 41 6.75 -8.58 2.25
C THR A 41 5.55 -8.63 1.30
N GLN A 42 4.34 -8.44 1.83
CA GLN A 42 3.11 -8.30 1.08
C GLN A 42 2.24 -7.25 1.75
N LEU A 43 1.71 -6.33 0.95
CA LEU A 43 0.64 -5.41 1.33
C LEU A 43 -0.56 -5.72 0.47
N THR A 44 -1.76 -5.58 1.04
CA THR A 44 -3.02 -5.77 0.33
C THR A 44 -3.83 -4.49 0.45
N VAL A 45 -4.48 -4.05 -0.61
CA VAL A 45 -5.31 -2.85 -0.64
C VAL A 45 -6.59 -3.10 -1.46
N SER A 46 -7.66 -2.35 -1.19
CA SER A 46 -8.93 -2.50 -1.89
C SER A 46 -8.93 -1.76 -3.24
N SER A 47 -9.44 -2.41 -4.28
CA SER A 47 -9.71 -1.85 -5.61
C SER A 47 -10.84 -0.82 -5.60
N GLN A 48 -11.65 -0.80 -4.54
CA GLN A 48 -12.75 0.16 -4.37
C GLN A 48 -12.29 1.52 -3.81
N CYS A 49 -11.03 1.61 -3.36
CA CYS A 49 -10.49 2.84 -2.80
C CYS A 49 -10.31 3.91 -3.88
N GLU A 50 -10.89 5.10 -3.67
CA GLU A 50 -10.58 6.28 -4.49
C GLU A 50 -9.09 6.67 -4.39
N ALA A 51 -8.49 6.43 -3.22
CA ALA A 51 -7.06 6.56 -2.98
C ALA A 51 -6.60 5.55 -1.93
N VAL A 52 -5.39 5.02 -2.13
CA VAL A 52 -4.71 4.12 -1.21
C VAL A 52 -3.54 4.86 -0.58
N THR A 53 -3.35 4.71 0.73
CA THR A 53 -2.24 5.31 1.47
C THR A 53 -1.37 4.22 2.11
N ILE A 54 -0.06 4.32 1.89
CA ILE A 54 0.95 3.53 2.59
C ILE A 54 1.64 4.47 3.58
N GLU A 55 1.47 4.25 4.87
CA GLU A 55 2.20 4.94 5.93
C GLU A 55 3.49 4.17 6.24
N LEU A 56 4.63 4.80 6.03
CA LEU A 56 5.94 4.25 6.38
C LEU A 56 6.44 4.86 7.69
N VAL A 57 6.85 4.02 8.63
CA VAL A 57 7.58 4.41 9.84
C VAL A 57 8.98 3.81 9.82
N HIS A 58 9.99 4.60 10.14
CA HIS A 58 11.34 4.09 10.36
C HIS A 58 11.57 3.88 11.87
N SER A 59 11.61 2.63 12.35
CA SER A 59 11.74 2.30 13.79
C SER A 59 13.16 2.33 14.34
N GLY A 60 14.17 2.37 13.45
CA GLY A 60 15.57 2.52 13.80
C GLY A 60 15.97 3.92 14.30
N LYS A 61 17.27 4.18 14.36
CA LYS A 61 17.88 5.41 14.91
C LYS A 61 18.84 6.10 13.95
N LEU A 62 19.22 5.45 12.85
CA LEU A 62 20.18 5.99 11.90
C LEU A 62 19.53 7.07 11.02
N GLY A 63 20.29 8.13 10.70
CA GLY A 63 19.79 9.24 9.88
C GLY A 63 19.50 8.83 8.43
N ALA A 64 18.63 9.60 7.76
CA ALA A 64 18.17 9.32 6.39
C ALA A 64 19.31 9.25 5.35
N ASN A 65 20.43 9.93 5.59
CA ASN A 65 21.60 9.89 4.71
C ASN A 65 22.47 8.63 4.88
N VAL A 66 22.24 7.84 5.93
CA VAL A 66 23.00 6.62 6.27
C VAL A 66 22.13 5.38 6.06
N MET A 67 20.89 5.42 6.52
CA MET A 67 19.93 4.31 6.48
C MET A 67 18.53 4.84 6.15
N GLY A 68 18.44 5.65 5.10
CA GLY A 68 17.16 6.21 4.69
C GLY A 68 16.27 5.14 4.08
N HIS A 69 14.98 5.20 4.39
CA HIS A 69 13.96 4.40 3.74
C HIS A 69 12.87 5.29 3.14
N ASN A 70 12.43 4.90 1.95
CA ASN A 70 11.19 5.37 1.33
C ASN A 70 10.41 4.14 0.84
N VAL A 71 9.20 4.37 0.33
CA VAL A 71 8.43 3.36 -0.41
C VAL A 71 8.16 3.89 -1.81
N VAL A 72 8.57 3.13 -2.81
CA VAL A 72 8.25 3.36 -4.22
C VAL A 72 7.42 2.18 -4.71
N VAL A 73 6.35 2.47 -5.46
CA VAL A 73 5.48 1.45 -6.07
C VAL A 73 5.62 1.53 -7.58
N THR A 74 5.79 0.37 -8.22
CA THR A 74 5.83 0.21 -9.68
C THR A 74 5.09 -1.07 -10.09
N LEU A 75 4.85 -1.26 -11.39
CA LEU A 75 4.64 -2.61 -11.92
C LEU A 75 5.88 -3.47 -11.63
N THR A 76 5.67 -4.76 -11.40
CA THR A 76 6.74 -5.69 -11.01
C THR A 76 7.78 -5.84 -12.12
N GLY A 77 7.38 -5.75 -13.39
CA GLY A 77 8.31 -5.77 -14.53
C GLY A 77 9.30 -4.60 -14.53
N ASP A 78 8.93 -3.46 -13.98
CA ASP A 78 9.70 -2.21 -14.06
C ASP A 78 10.61 -1.96 -12.85
N PHE A 79 10.37 -2.62 -11.72
CA PHE A 79 10.90 -2.19 -10.42
C PHE A 79 12.43 -2.08 -10.42
N LYS A 80 13.14 -3.03 -11.04
CA LYS A 80 14.61 -3.05 -11.04
C LYS A 80 15.19 -1.88 -11.81
N ASP A 81 14.57 -1.51 -12.92
CA ASP A 81 15.08 -0.45 -13.76
C ASP A 81 14.73 0.92 -13.19
N VAL A 82 13.57 1.05 -12.56
CA VAL A 82 13.22 2.24 -11.75
C VAL A 82 14.17 2.39 -10.56
N ALA A 83 14.48 1.31 -9.83
CA ALA A 83 15.44 1.35 -8.71
C ALA A 83 16.84 1.81 -9.16
N LYS A 84 17.35 1.28 -10.29
CA LYS A 84 18.63 1.70 -10.87
C LYS A 84 18.60 3.16 -11.35
N ALA A 85 17.49 3.60 -11.94
CA ALA A 85 17.32 4.99 -12.37
C ALA A 85 17.25 5.94 -11.17
N GLY A 86 16.60 5.53 -10.08
CA GLY A 86 16.54 6.26 -8.81
C GLY A 86 17.90 6.52 -8.20
N MET A 87 18.81 5.54 -8.25
CA MET A 87 20.21 5.75 -7.85
C MET A 87 20.89 6.89 -8.61
N LYS A 88 20.60 7.06 -9.90
CA LYS A 88 21.15 8.15 -10.73
C LYS A 88 20.51 9.51 -10.40
N ALA A 89 19.25 9.53 -9.95
CA ALA A 89 18.55 10.75 -9.57
C ALA A 89 19.11 11.36 -8.28
N GLY A 90 19.71 10.55 -7.41
CA GLY A 90 20.46 10.99 -6.24
C GLY A 90 19.59 11.45 -5.06
N PRO A 91 20.23 11.83 -3.94
CA PRO A 91 19.54 12.13 -2.69
C PRO A 91 18.60 13.33 -2.77
N GLY A 92 18.90 14.33 -3.61
CA GLY A 92 18.05 15.52 -3.80
C GLY A 92 16.67 15.20 -4.38
N ASN A 93 16.52 14.03 -5.02
CA ASN A 93 15.24 13.53 -5.54
C ASN A 93 14.74 12.32 -4.73
N GLY A 94 15.23 12.11 -3.51
CA GLY A 94 14.86 10.96 -2.68
C GLY A 94 15.25 9.61 -3.30
N TYR A 95 16.20 9.60 -4.23
CA TYR A 95 16.54 8.44 -5.07
C TYR A 95 15.35 7.89 -5.87
N VAL A 96 14.48 8.77 -6.38
CA VAL A 96 13.38 8.43 -7.29
C VAL A 96 13.65 9.11 -8.63
N PRO A 97 13.54 8.41 -9.77
CA PRO A 97 13.74 9.03 -11.08
C PRO A 97 12.67 10.11 -11.35
N VAL A 98 13.10 11.25 -11.84
CA VAL A 98 12.23 12.40 -12.13
C VAL A 98 11.47 12.17 -13.42
N ASN A 99 10.16 12.44 -13.42
CA ASN A 99 9.27 12.31 -14.59
C ASN A 99 9.23 10.89 -15.21
N ASP A 100 9.42 9.84 -14.39
CA ASP A 100 9.32 8.46 -14.85
C ASP A 100 7.91 7.91 -14.64
N GLY A 101 7.18 7.70 -15.74
CA GLY A 101 5.78 7.23 -15.71
C GLY A 101 5.60 5.83 -15.08
N ARG A 102 6.68 5.05 -14.96
CA ARG A 102 6.67 3.73 -14.32
C ARG A 102 6.55 3.82 -12.80
N VAL A 103 6.87 4.98 -12.21
CA VAL A 103 6.61 5.25 -10.79
C VAL A 103 5.11 5.46 -10.61
N VAL A 104 4.45 4.50 -9.97
CA VAL A 104 3.03 4.57 -9.59
C VAL A 104 2.84 5.56 -8.45
N GLY A 105 3.77 5.54 -7.50
CA GLY A 105 3.87 6.49 -6.40
C GLY A 105 5.19 6.33 -5.64
N ALA A 106 5.60 7.36 -4.92
CA ALA A 106 6.75 7.33 -4.02
C ALA A 106 6.54 8.21 -2.78
N SER A 107 6.97 7.75 -1.62
CA SER A 107 7.06 8.57 -0.41
C SER A 107 8.35 9.40 -0.39
N ASP A 108 8.41 10.35 0.53
CA ASP A 108 9.69 10.99 0.89
C ASP A 108 10.66 9.98 1.53
N MET A 109 11.95 10.34 1.54
CA MET A 109 13.00 9.61 2.23
C MET A 109 13.03 9.99 3.71
N ILE A 110 12.93 9.00 4.59
CA ILE A 110 12.93 9.20 6.05
C ILE A 110 14.06 8.42 6.73
N GLY A 111 14.55 8.93 7.85
CA GLY A 111 15.48 8.25 8.75
C GLY A 111 14.83 7.82 10.06
N GLY A 112 15.62 7.25 10.95
CA GLY A 112 15.20 6.72 12.25
C GLY A 112 14.32 7.66 13.07
N GLY A 113 13.20 7.11 13.56
CA GLY A 113 12.21 7.81 14.38
C GLY A 113 11.22 8.67 13.60
N GLN A 114 11.38 8.79 12.27
CA GLN A 114 10.47 9.56 11.43
C GLN A 114 9.39 8.67 10.79
N SER A 115 8.35 9.32 10.26
CA SER A 115 7.32 8.69 9.43
C SER A 115 7.03 9.56 8.21
N THR A 116 6.47 8.93 7.17
CA THR A 116 5.97 9.57 5.96
C THR A 116 4.81 8.75 5.40
N SER A 117 4.08 9.30 4.44
CA SER A 117 3.03 8.58 3.73
C SER A 117 3.14 8.78 2.23
N LEU A 118 2.78 7.75 1.49
CA LEU A 118 2.52 7.81 0.06
C LEU A 118 1.03 7.59 -0.19
N THR A 119 0.37 8.52 -0.87
CA THR A 119 -1.00 8.34 -1.37
C THR A 119 -0.99 8.10 -2.88
N ILE A 120 -1.59 7.00 -3.32
CA ILE A 120 -1.75 6.60 -4.71
C ILE A 120 -3.24 6.71 -5.07
N PRO A 121 -3.60 7.47 -6.12
CA PRO A 121 -4.97 7.44 -6.64
C PRO A 121 -5.36 6.02 -7.04
N GLY A 122 -6.55 5.57 -6.65
CA GLY A 122 -7.05 4.22 -6.97
C GLY A 122 -7.06 3.93 -8.47
N SER A 123 -7.28 4.94 -9.30
CA SER A 123 -7.21 4.84 -10.76
C SER A 123 -5.83 4.43 -11.32
N ARG A 124 -4.77 4.46 -10.49
CA ARG A 124 -3.43 3.98 -10.85
C ARG A 124 -3.14 2.55 -10.40
N LEU A 125 -4.07 1.92 -9.66
CA LEU A 125 -3.99 0.58 -9.13
C LEU A 125 -5.08 -0.29 -9.76
N GLN A 126 -4.70 -1.37 -10.42
CA GLN A 126 -5.62 -2.25 -11.11
C GLN A 126 -5.59 -3.64 -10.46
N ALA A 127 -6.78 -4.17 -10.14
CA ALA A 127 -6.88 -5.54 -9.65
C ALA A 127 -6.37 -6.53 -10.73
N GLY A 128 -5.57 -7.49 -10.32
CA GLY A 128 -4.96 -8.49 -11.21
C GLY A 128 -3.62 -8.07 -11.84
N GLU A 129 -3.18 -6.83 -11.67
CA GLU A 129 -1.82 -6.41 -12.04
C GLU A 129 -0.82 -6.73 -10.91
N ASP A 130 0.42 -7.05 -11.28
CA ASP A 130 1.48 -7.37 -10.33
C ASP A 130 2.27 -6.11 -9.96
N TYR A 131 2.05 -5.58 -8.76
CA TYR A 131 2.82 -4.43 -8.25
C TYR A 131 3.92 -4.85 -7.26
N THR A 132 5.05 -4.15 -7.33
CA THR A 132 6.13 -4.25 -6.34
C THR A 132 6.26 -2.93 -5.59
N PHE A 133 6.28 -2.98 -4.26
CA PHE A 133 6.74 -1.86 -3.43
C PHE A 133 8.18 -2.12 -2.98
N PHE A 134 9.02 -1.09 -2.93
CA PHE A 134 10.43 -1.22 -2.55
C PHE A 134 11.03 0.08 -2.01
N CYS A 135 12.15 -0.03 -1.29
CA CYS A 135 12.98 1.12 -0.92
C CYS A 135 14.01 1.40 -2.02
N SER A 136 14.05 2.64 -2.52
CA SER A 136 14.94 3.04 -3.62
C SER A 136 16.28 3.62 -3.16
N PHE A 137 16.51 3.73 -1.85
CA PHE A 137 17.84 4.07 -1.32
C PHE A 137 18.89 3.09 -1.91
N PRO A 138 20.08 3.57 -2.34
CA PRO A 138 21.03 2.76 -3.08
C PRO A 138 21.33 1.39 -2.45
N GLY A 139 20.91 0.32 -3.14
CA GLY A 139 21.13 -1.08 -2.75
C GLY A 139 20.03 -1.71 -1.89
N HIS A 140 19.16 -0.92 -1.23
CA HIS A 140 18.16 -1.43 -0.30
C HIS A 140 17.09 -2.29 -0.97
N TRP A 141 16.69 -1.96 -2.20
CA TRP A 141 15.69 -2.70 -3.00
C TRP A 141 15.98 -4.20 -3.15
N THR A 142 17.22 -4.64 -2.94
CA THR A 142 17.56 -6.07 -2.96
C THR A 142 16.89 -6.85 -1.82
N MET A 143 16.74 -6.24 -0.64
CA MET A 143 16.12 -6.82 0.55
C MET A 143 14.76 -6.18 0.88
N MET A 144 14.67 -4.86 0.75
CA MET A 144 13.49 -4.06 1.10
C MET A 144 12.55 -3.94 -0.09
N LYS A 145 11.80 -5.01 -0.33
CA LYS A 145 10.75 -5.08 -1.34
C LYS A 145 9.66 -6.06 -0.94
N GLY A 146 8.49 -5.90 -1.51
CA GLY A 146 7.37 -6.82 -1.39
C GLY A 146 6.35 -6.63 -2.49
N THR A 147 5.30 -7.46 -2.47
CA THR A 147 4.20 -7.39 -3.43
C THR A 147 3.08 -6.50 -2.91
N LEU A 148 2.53 -5.62 -3.74
CA LEU A 148 1.29 -4.90 -3.43
C LEU A 148 0.14 -5.57 -4.20
N VAL A 149 -0.77 -6.21 -3.47
CA VAL A 149 -1.95 -6.89 -4.03
C VAL A 149 -3.15 -5.95 -3.98
N VAL A 150 -3.84 -5.81 -5.11
CA VAL A 150 -5.05 -4.99 -5.25
C VAL A 150 -6.25 -5.92 -5.42
N ASN A 151 -7.20 -5.88 -4.47
CA ASN A 151 -8.38 -6.75 -4.43
C ASN A 151 -9.68 -5.95 -4.60
#